data_AF-A0A970PLX4-F1
#
_entry.id   AF-A0A970PLX4-F1
#
_cell.length_a   1.000
_cell.length_b   1.000
_cell.length_c   1.000
_cell.angle_alpha   90.00
_cell.angle_beta   90.00
_cell.angle_gamma   90.00
#
_symmetry.space_group_name_H-M   'P 1'
#
loop_
_entity.id
_entity.type
_entity.pdbx_description
1 polymer ?
#
loop_
_entity_poly.entity_id
_entity_poly.type
_entity_poly.pdbx_seq_one_letter_code
_entity_poly.pdbx_strand_id
1 'polypeptide(L)' 'MLDNFSSLQRSNRCAELSDADIGKTVTVMGWVHKRRDLGGLIFID' A
#
# COMPACT_ATOMS: atom_id res chain seq x y z
N MET A 1 -6.29 -5.57 20.77
CA MET A 1 -5.05 -4.92 20.32
C MET A 1 -4.97 -4.99 18.80
N LEU A 2 -5.92 -4.35 18.14
CA LEU A 2 -5.88 -3.99 16.70
C LEU A 2 -6.60 -2.65 16.56
N ASP A 3 -6.24 -1.69 17.40
CA ASP A 3 -7.05 -0.50 17.65
C ASP A 3 -6.27 0.77 17.30
N ASN A 4 -5.77 0.87 16.06
CA ASN A 4 -5.09 2.08 15.57
C ASN A 4 -5.24 2.34 14.05
N PHE A 5 -6.22 1.71 13.38
CA PHE A 5 -6.65 2.14 12.05
C PHE A 5 -7.93 2.94 12.25
N SER A 6 -7.80 4.25 12.45
CA SER A 6 -8.84 5.21 12.86
C SER A 6 -10.12 5.28 12.00
N SER A 7 -10.23 4.44 10.96
CA SER A 7 -11.40 4.18 10.08
C SER A 7 -10.96 3.53 8.75
N LEU A 8 -9.65 3.44 8.51
CA LEU A 8 -9.10 2.96 7.24
C LEU A 8 -9.41 1.48 7.02
N GLN A 9 -10.08 1.19 5.91
CA GLN A 9 -10.39 -0.16 5.43
C GLN A 9 -9.55 -0.45 4.19
N ARG A 10 -9.12 -1.70 4.02
CA ARG A 10 -8.39 -2.13 2.82
C ARG A 10 -9.30 -1.99 1.59
N SER A 11 -8.90 -1.18 0.62
CA SER A 11 -9.66 -0.95 -0.62
C SER A 11 -9.36 -2.00 -1.68
N ASN A 12 -8.08 -2.41 -1.82
CA ASN A 12 -7.60 -3.31 -2.86
C ASN A 12 -6.56 -4.28 -2.30
N ARG A 13 -6.36 -5.43 -2.95
CA ARG A 13 -5.20 -6.29 -2.70
C ARG A 13 -4.02 -5.82 -3.56
N CYS A 14 -2.78 -6.04 -3.08
CA CYS A 14 -1.57 -5.55 -3.75
C CYS A 14 -1.42 -6.05 -5.20
N ALA A 15 -1.97 -7.22 -5.55
CA ALA A 15 -1.89 -7.82 -6.88
C ALA A 15 -3.09 -7.50 -7.81
N GLU A 16 -4.02 -6.63 -7.38
CA GLU A 16 -5.22 -6.30 -8.16
C GLU A 16 -5.16 -4.92 -8.84
N LEU A 17 -4.14 -4.12 -8.52
CA LEU A 17 -3.98 -2.77 -9.08
C LEU A 17 -3.43 -2.83 -10.51
N SER A 18 -4.02 -2.02 -11.39
CA SER A 18 -3.65 -1.95 -12.80
C SER A 18 -3.66 -0.51 -13.31
N ASP A 19 -3.30 -0.31 -14.59
CA ASP A 19 -3.32 1.01 -15.24
C ASP A 19 -4.72 1.68 -15.21
N ALA A 20 -5.79 0.90 -15.05
CA ALA A 20 -7.16 1.41 -14.92
C ALA A 20 -7.43 2.14 -13.58
N ASP A 21 -6.50 2.08 -12.63
CA ASP A 21 -6.62 2.68 -11.30
C ASP A 21 -5.84 3.99 -11.14
N ILE A 22 -5.19 4.46 -12.22
CA ILE A 22 -4.46 5.73 -12.21
C ILE A 22 -5.40 6.88 -11.78
N GLY A 23 -4.94 7.66 -10.80
CA GLY A 23 -5.68 8.80 -10.24
C GLY A 23 -6.63 8.45 -9.09
N LYS A 24 -6.83 7.16 -8.76
CA LYS A 24 -7.63 6.75 -7.61
C LYS A 24 -6.80 6.80 -6.32
N THR A 25 -7.45 7.15 -5.21
CA THR A 25 -6.87 6.98 -3.87
C THR A 25 -7.17 5.57 -3.38
N VAL A 26 -6.12 4.81 -3.04
CA VAL A 26 -6.24 3.41 -2.59
C VAL A 26 -5.57 3.22 -1.23
N THR A 27 -6.09 2.28 -0.44
CA THR A 27 -5.53 1.86 0.84
C THR A 27 -5.21 0.38 0.78
N VAL A 28 -3.91 0.05 0.80
CA VAL A 28 -3.42 -1.33 0.84
C VAL A 28 -2.92 -1.68 2.24
N MET A 29 -3.08 -2.93 2.63
CA MET A 29 -2.65 -3.45 3.94
C MET A 29 -2.04 -4.84 3.74
N GLY A 30 -0.86 -5.06 4.30
CA GLY A 30 -0.12 -6.30 4.14
C GLY A 30 1.25 -6.27 4.83
N TRP A 31 2.08 -7.24 4.49
CA TRP A 31 3.47 -7.34 4.97
C TRP A 31 4.43 -6.76 3.94
N VAL A 32 5.51 -6.15 4.42
CA VAL A 32 6.62 -5.71 3.56
C VAL A 32 7.47 -6.92 3.20
N HIS A 33 7.52 -7.25 1.91
CA HIS A 33 8.35 -8.33 1.38
C HIS A 33 9.77 -7.86 1.09
N LYS A 34 9.93 -6.67 0.50
CA LYS A 34 11.25 -6.08 0.22
C LYS A 34 11.25 -4.56 0.37
N ARG A 35 12.32 -4.02 0.95
CA ARG A 35 12.59 -2.58 1.00
C ARG A 35 13.81 -2.24 0.17
N ARG A 36 13.74 -1.18 -0.62
CA ARG A 36 14.88 -0.60 -1.36
C ARG A 36 14.94 0.90 -1.09
N ASP A 37 16.14 1.39 -0.82
CA ASP A 37 16.41 2.81 -0.58
C ASP A 37 17.28 3.34 -1.72
N LEU A 38 16.82 4.41 -2.36
CA LEU A 38 17.48 5.03 -3.50
C LEU A 38 17.59 6.53 -3.28
N GLY A 39 18.42 6.91 -2.30
CA GLY A 39 18.93 8.28 -2.15
C GLY A 39 17.84 9.34 -1.94
N GLY A 40 16.75 8.98 -1.28
CA GLY A 40 15.59 9.85 -1.03
C GLY A 40 14.23 9.21 -1.36
N LEU A 41 14.23 8.08 -2.05
CA LEU A 41 13.03 7.29 -2.33
C LEU A 41 13.10 5.93 -1.63
N ILE A 42 12.02 5.58 -0.96
CA ILE A 42 11.83 4.27 -0.35
C ILE A 42 10.81 3.51 -1.19
N PHE A 43 11.24 2.38 -1.75
CA PHE A 43 10.37 1.46 -2.45
C PHE A 43 10.09 0.25 -1.55
N ILE A 44 8.82 -0.12 -1.47
CA ILE A 44 8.32 -1.27 -0.74
C ILE A 44 7.60 -2.17 -1.74
N ASP A 45 7.94 -3.46 -1.69
CA ASP A 45 7.19 -4.55 -2.30
C ASP A 45 6.37 -5.26 -1.21
#